data_AF-A0A9D8KW32-F1
#
_entry.id   AF-A0A9D8KW32-F1
#
_cell.length_a   1.000
_cell.length_b   1.000
_cell.length_c   1.000
_cell.angle_alpha   90.00
_cell.angle_beta   90.00
_cell.angle_gamma   90.00
#
_symmetry.space_group_name_H-M   'P 1'
#
loop_
_entity.id
_entity.type
_entity.pdbx_description
1 polymer ?
#
loop_
_entity_poly.entity_id
_entity_poly.type
_entity_poly.pdbx_seq_one_letter_code
_entity_poly.pdbx_strand_id
1 'polypeptide(L)'
;MPRRYDSDELDDDSDDPGMPWRSRLITWGLAAAALGLGFLIPYTLYLNSQVTQRFGELRWQIPTRVYARPLVLAPGLAMDANTLKTELAASAYRDDGVGRSPGTYRLQDGRFTISSRGYVDVD
;
A
#
# COMPACT_ATOMS: atom_id res chain seq x y z
N MET A 1 -45.79 40.01 -63.90
CA MET A 1 -44.37 39.92 -63.49
C MET A 1 -44.33 39.85 -61.97
N PRO A 2 -43.69 38.83 -61.36
CA PRO A 2 -43.60 38.69 -59.91
C PRO A 2 -42.35 39.40 -59.37
N ARG A 3 -42.43 39.96 -58.15
CA ARG A 3 -41.27 40.48 -57.42
C ARG A 3 -40.54 39.31 -56.76
N ARG A 4 -39.21 39.25 -56.93
CA ARG A 4 -38.32 38.26 -56.31
C ARG A 4 -38.35 38.41 -54.79
N TYR A 5 -38.35 37.27 -54.11
CA TYR A 5 -37.93 37.18 -52.71
C TYR A 5 -36.41 37.25 -52.70
N ASP A 6 -35.85 38.30 -52.11
CA ASP A 6 -34.48 38.28 -51.62
C ASP A 6 -34.50 37.50 -50.31
N SER A 7 -33.71 36.43 -50.29
CA SER A 7 -33.55 35.50 -49.19
C SER A 7 -32.17 35.73 -48.59
N ASP A 8 -32.00 36.90 -47.99
CA ASP A 8 -30.85 37.37 -47.23
C ASP A 8 -31.52 38.12 -46.05
N GLU A 9 -31.33 37.87 -44.77
CA GLU A 9 -30.23 37.29 -44.01
C GLU A 9 -30.84 36.46 -42.86
N LEU A 10 -30.35 35.25 -42.65
CA LEU A 10 -30.38 34.64 -41.32
C LEU A 10 -29.28 35.34 -40.51
N ASP A 11 -29.54 36.57 -40.09
CA ASP A 11 -28.75 37.20 -39.06
C ASP A 11 -28.99 36.40 -37.78
N ASP A 12 -28.03 35.53 -37.50
CA ASP A 12 -27.77 34.88 -36.22
C ASP A 12 -27.47 35.99 -35.20
N ASP A 13 -28.53 36.70 -34.81
CA ASP A 13 -28.50 37.69 -33.74
C ASP A 13 -28.58 36.95 -32.40
N SER A 14 -27.58 36.10 -32.19
CA SER A 14 -27.18 35.62 -30.87
C SER A 14 -26.06 36.52 -30.33
N ASP A 15 -26.23 37.85 -30.47
CA ASP A 15 -25.60 38.83 -29.58
C ASP A 15 -26.24 38.68 -28.19
N ASP A 16 -25.94 37.56 -27.51
CA ASP A 16 -26.14 37.42 -26.08
C ASP A 16 -25.22 38.48 -25.46
N PRO A 17 -25.76 39.59 -24.90
CA PRO A 17 -24.93 40.65 -24.37
C PRO A 17 -24.38 40.13 -23.04
N GLY A 18 -23.29 39.37 -23.14
CA GLY A 18 -22.58 38.77 -22.03
C GLY A 18 -22.12 39.88 -21.10
N MET A 19 -22.92 40.14 -20.07
CA MET A 19 -22.79 41.23 -19.12
C MET A 19 -21.30 41.42 -18.72
N PRO A 20 -20.63 42.53 -19.09
CA PRO A 20 -19.17 42.63 -19.15
C PRO A 20 -18.46 42.57 -17.78
N TRP A 21 -19.22 42.58 -16.68
CA TRP A 21 -18.70 42.34 -15.34
C TRP A 21 -18.42 40.86 -15.06
N ARG A 22 -19.16 39.94 -15.68
CA ARG A 22 -19.01 38.49 -15.48
C ARG A 22 -17.71 37.99 -16.11
N SER A 23 -17.40 38.44 -17.33
CA SER A 23 -16.13 38.12 -18.01
C SER A 23 -14.93 38.66 -17.22
N ARG A 24 -15.03 39.88 -16.68
CA ARG A 24 -13.99 40.44 -15.80
C ARG A 24 -13.82 39.60 -14.53
N LEU A 25 -14.89 39.23 -13.84
CA LEU A 25 -14.80 38.38 -12.63
C LEU A 25 -14.21 37.01 -12.93
N ILE A 26 -14.54 36.40 -14.07
CA ILE A 26 -13.95 35.13 -14.50
C ILE A 26 -12.45 35.31 -14.76
N THR A 27 -12.04 36.37 -15.47
CA THR A 27 -10.61 36.66 -15.71
C THR A 27 -9.85 36.90 -14.40
N TRP A 28 -10.41 37.66 -13.46
CA TRP A 28 -9.82 37.88 -12.14
C TRP A 28 -9.75 36.59 -11.31
N GLY A 29 -10.79 35.76 -11.37
CA GLY A 29 -10.83 34.44 -10.72
C GLY A 29 -9.78 33.49 -11.29
N LEU A 30 -9.61 33.46 -12.62
CA LEU A 30 -8.62 32.63 -13.29
C LEU A 30 -7.20 33.14 -13.02
N ALA A 31 -6.98 34.45 -12.96
CA ALA A 31 -5.71 35.04 -12.56
C ALA A 31 -5.34 34.69 -11.10
N ALA A 32 -6.31 34.77 -10.18
CA ALA A 32 -6.11 34.38 -8.78
C ALA A 32 -5.84 32.87 -8.65
N ALA A 33 -6.55 32.04 -9.41
CA ALA A 33 -6.33 30.59 -9.45
C ALA A 33 -4.94 30.25 -10.02
N ALA A 34 -4.51 30.91 -11.10
CA ALA A 34 -3.20 30.73 -11.69
C ALA A 34 -2.07 31.14 -10.72
N LEU A 35 -2.25 32.24 -9.99
CA LEU A 35 -1.30 32.70 -8.97
C LEU A 35 -1.26 31.73 -7.77
N GLY A 36 -2.44 31.27 -7.32
CA GLY A 36 -2.55 30.26 -6.27
C GLY A 36 -1.87 28.94 -6.67
N LEU A 37 -2.13 28.43 -7.87
CA LEU A 37 -1.48 27.23 -8.40
C LEU A 37 0.03 27.44 -8.60
N GLY A 38 0.44 28.61 -9.09
CA GLY A 38 1.85 28.98 -9.26
C GLY A 38 2.64 28.98 -7.96
N PHE A 39 2.00 29.26 -6.82
CA PHE A 39 2.61 29.13 -5.51
C PHE A 39 2.48 27.71 -4.92
N LEU A 40 1.30 27.10 -5.06
CA LEU A 40 0.97 25.82 -4.43
C LEU A 40 1.80 24.66 -5.02
N ILE A 41 2.00 24.64 -6.33
CA ILE A 41 2.76 23.58 -7.02
C ILE A 41 4.22 23.52 -6.52
N PRO A 42 5.03 24.59 -6.57
CA PRO A 42 6.41 24.52 -6.07
C PRO A 42 6.46 24.29 -4.56
N TYR A 43 5.50 24.81 -3.79
CA TYR A 43 5.45 24.59 -2.34
C TYR A 43 5.22 23.12 -1.98
N THR A 44 4.27 22.45 -2.65
CA THR A 44 4.00 21.03 -2.44
C THR A 44 5.16 20.14 -2.86
N LEU A 45 5.85 20.47 -3.96
CA LEU A 45 7.08 19.78 -4.38
C LEU A 45 8.21 19.91 -3.34
N TYR A 46 8.39 21.11 -2.79
CA TYR A 46 9.38 21.36 -1.73
C TYR A 46 9.04 20.62 -0.43
N LEU A 47 7.77 20.55 -0.06
CA LEU A 47 7.35 19.79 1.12
C LEU A 47 7.55 18.29 0.91
N ASN A 48 7.19 17.78 -0.28
CA ASN A 48 7.36 16.38 -0.63
C ASN A 48 8.83 15.95 -0.61
N SER A 49 9.75 16.79 -1.10
CA SER A 49 11.19 16.47 -1.07
C SER A 49 11.71 16.39 0.37
N GLN A 50 11.33 17.34 1.24
CA GLN A 50 11.71 17.30 2.65
C GLN A 50 11.16 16.08 3.38
N VAL A 51 9.88 15.77 3.18
CA VAL A 51 9.25 14.57 3.76
C VAL A 51 9.99 13.32 3.26
N THR A 52 10.19 13.19 1.94
CA THR A 52 10.88 12.03 1.37
C THR A 52 12.29 11.86 1.91
N GLN A 53 13.04 12.95 2.09
CA GLN A 53 14.39 12.91 2.66
C GLN A 53 14.37 12.45 4.12
N ARG A 54 13.50 13.04 4.94
CA ARG A 54 13.38 12.72 6.38
C ARG A 54 12.83 11.31 6.63
N PHE A 55 11.90 10.85 5.80
CA PHE A 55 11.37 9.48 5.88
C PHE A 55 12.30 8.45 5.20
N GLY A 56 13.08 8.86 4.21
CA GLY A 56 14.09 8.02 3.57
C GLY A 56 15.24 7.65 4.51
N GLU A 57 15.60 8.55 5.43
CA GLU A 57 16.59 8.31 6.49
C GLU A 57 16.05 7.38 7.60
N LEU A 58 14.73 7.24 7.73
CA LEU A 58 14.05 6.32 8.65
C LEU A 58 13.74 4.96 8.02
N ARG A 59 14.45 4.58 6.94
CA ARG A 59 14.50 3.18 6.52
C ARG A 59 15.18 2.39 7.62
N TRP A 60 14.36 1.90 8.55
CA TRP A 60 14.70 1.06 9.68
C TRP A 60 15.83 0.11 9.28
N GLN A 61 17.00 0.29 9.90
CA GLN A 61 18.04 -0.72 9.84
C GLN A 61 17.39 -2.00 10.36
N ILE A 62 17.11 -2.95 9.45
CA ILE A 62 16.55 -4.23 9.86
C ILE A 62 17.64 -4.84 10.73
N PRO A 63 17.41 -4.98 12.06
CA PRO A 63 18.44 -5.53 12.93
C PRO A 63 18.74 -6.95 12.44
N THR A 64 19.99 -7.35 12.57
CA THR A 64 20.41 -8.72 12.26
C THR A 64 19.56 -9.70 13.05
N ARG A 65 18.78 -10.54 12.35
CA ARG A 65 18.05 -11.64 12.98
C ARG A 65 19.00 -12.82 13.12
N VAL A 66 19.27 -13.25 14.35
CA VAL A 66 20.06 -14.44 14.63
C VAL A 66 19.11 -15.59 14.89
N TYR A 67 19.11 -16.56 13.97
CA TYR A 67 18.33 -17.80 14.12
C TYR A 67 19.20 -18.89 14.76
N ALA A 68 18.57 -19.76 15.55
CA ALA A 68 19.21 -20.97 16.04
C ALA A 68 19.24 -22.05 14.94
N ARG A 69 20.02 -23.11 15.16
CA ARG A 69 20.08 -24.27 14.26
C ARG A 69 18.67 -24.87 14.06
N PRO A 70 18.24 -25.15 12.82
CA PRO A 70 16.97 -25.83 12.58
C PRO A 70 17.00 -27.27 13.13
N LEU A 71 15.87 -27.70 13.71
CA LEU A 71 15.69 -29.07 14.16
C LEU A 71 15.38 -29.98 12.96
N VAL A 72 16.29 -30.88 12.64
CA VAL A 72 16.11 -31.87 11.56
C VAL A 72 15.38 -33.08 12.11
N LEU A 73 14.26 -33.44 11.49
CA LEU A 73 13.48 -34.64 11.81
C LEU A 73 13.56 -35.60 10.62
N ALA A 74 14.14 -36.78 10.83
CA ALA A 74 14.27 -37.82 9.82
C ALA A 74 13.98 -39.20 10.43
N PRO A 75 13.39 -40.15 9.65
CA PRO A 75 13.23 -41.53 10.09
C PRO A 75 14.58 -42.15 10.48
N GLY A 76 14.62 -42.86 11.62
CA GLY A 76 15.83 -43.52 12.11
C GLY A 76 16.75 -42.64 12.97
N LEU A 77 16.45 -41.34 13.12
CA LEU A 77 17.16 -40.49 14.08
C LEU A 77 16.76 -40.86 15.52
N ALA A 78 17.74 -41.00 16.42
CA ALA A 78 17.48 -41.19 17.84
C ALA A 78 16.84 -39.92 18.43
N MET A 79 15.53 -39.94 18.65
CA MET A 79 14.75 -38.83 19.17
C MET A 79 13.68 -39.35 20.13
N ASP A 80 13.67 -38.85 21.37
CA ASP A 80 12.64 -39.18 22.35
C ASP A 80 11.47 -38.18 22.30
N ALA A 81 10.28 -38.63 22.72
CA ALA A 81 9.09 -37.81 22.77
C ALA A 81 9.23 -36.60 23.72
N ASN A 82 9.87 -36.77 24.89
CA ASN A 82 10.09 -35.66 25.81
C ASN A 82 11.14 -34.68 25.29
N THR A 83 12.17 -35.19 24.60
CA THR A 83 13.18 -34.36 23.94
C THR A 83 12.53 -33.52 22.85
N LEU A 84 11.73 -34.12 21.96
CA LEU A 84 11.04 -33.39 20.90
C LEU A 84 10.10 -32.32 21.46
N LYS A 85 9.39 -32.61 22.55
CA LYS A 85 8.54 -31.62 23.24
C LYS A 85 9.35 -30.42 23.75
N THR A 86 10.53 -30.68 24.32
CA THR A 86 11.44 -29.63 24.81
C THR A 86 11.98 -28.77 23.67
N GLU A 87 12.42 -29.39 22.57
CA GLU A 87 12.91 -28.69 21.38
C GLU A 87 11.82 -27.82 20.72
N LEU A 88 10.59 -28.32 20.66
CA LEU A 88 9.42 -27.57 20.19
C LEU A 88 9.13 -26.37 21.09
N ALA A 89 9.20 -26.54 22.42
CA ALA A 89 9.02 -25.44 23.37
C ALA A 89 10.11 -24.37 23.21
N ALA A 90 11.38 -24.77 23.03
CA ALA A 90 12.49 -23.86 22.76
C ALA A 90 12.32 -23.11 21.43
N SER A 91 11.73 -23.76 20.43
CA SER A 91 11.36 -23.17 19.14
C SER A 91 10.04 -22.36 19.18
N ALA A 92 9.52 -22.10 20.38
CA ALA A 92 8.27 -21.37 20.63
C ALA A 92 7.04 -22.00 19.94
N TYR A 93 7.00 -23.33 19.78
CA TYR A 93 5.80 -24.06 19.36
C TYR A 93 4.89 -24.31 20.56
N ARG A 94 3.58 -24.33 20.34
CA ARG A 94 2.58 -24.45 21.40
C ARG A 94 1.72 -25.69 21.20
N ASP A 95 1.31 -26.32 22.30
CA ASP A 95 0.30 -27.38 22.25
C ASP A 95 -1.09 -26.73 22.28
N ASP A 96 -1.83 -26.86 21.19
CA ASP A 96 -3.22 -26.40 21.07
C ASP A 96 -4.22 -27.57 21.12
N GLY A 97 -3.73 -28.80 21.33
CA GLY A 97 -4.52 -30.02 21.30
C GLY A 97 -5.05 -30.40 19.92
N VAL A 98 -4.76 -29.66 18.85
CA VAL A 98 -5.29 -29.92 17.49
C VAL A 98 -4.16 -30.06 16.45
N GLY A 99 -3.09 -29.28 16.57
CA GLY A 99 -1.91 -29.28 15.72
C GLY A 99 -2.17 -28.79 14.30
N ARG A 100 -3.13 -27.87 14.10
CA ARG A 100 -3.54 -27.37 12.77
C ARG A 100 -3.10 -25.95 12.45
N SER A 101 -2.75 -25.16 13.45
CA SER A 101 -2.36 -23.77 13.24
C SER A 101 -0.84 -23.65 13.12
N PRO A 102 -0.31 -22.72 12.30
CA PRO A 102 1.12 -22.52 12.16
C PRO A 102 1.80 -22.30 13.51
N GLY A 103 2.83 -23.11 13.82
CA GLY A 103 3.52 -23.01 15.10
C GLY A 103 2.86 -23.76 16.25
N THR A 104 1.88 -24.62 15.96
CA THR A 104 1.30 -25.52 16.96
C THR A 104 1.59 -26.99 16.70
N TYR A 105 1.50 -27.78 17.76
CA TYR A 105 1.57 -29.23 17.70
C TYR A 105 0.47 -29.84 18.56
N ARG A 106 0.19 -31.12 18.31
CA ARG A 106 -0.64 -31.99 19.14
C ARG A 106 0.14 -33.25 19.45
N LEU A 107 0.14 -33.64 20.73
CA LEU A 107 0.68 -34.91 21.19
C LEU A 107 -0.47 -35.86 21.55
N GLN A 108 -0.52 -37.03 20.92
CA GLN A 108 -1.49 -38.07 21.23
C GLN A 108 -0.82 -39.45 21.18
N ASP A 109 -0.82 -40.18 22.30
CA ASP A 109 -0.30 -41.56 22.39
C ASP A 109 1.12 -41.73 21.80
N GLY A 110 2.00 -40.76 22.05
CA GLY A 110 3.37 -40.75 21.53
C GLY A 110 3.51 -40.28 20.06
N ARG A 111 2.41 -39.98 19.38
CA ARG A 111 2.38 -39.39 18.04
C ARG A 111 2.31 -37.87 18.12
N PHE A 112 3.24 -37.21 17.44
CA PHE A 112 3.23 -35.76 17.25
C PHE A 112 2.60 -35.41 15.89
N THR A 113 1.62 -34.51 15.92
CA THR A 113 1.13 -33.82 14.71
C THR A 113 1.59 -32.38 14.81
N ILE A 114 2.52 -31.96 13.94
CA ILE A 114 3.16 -30.65 14.00
C ILE A 114 2.76 -29.85 12.76
N SER A 115 2.22 -28.65 12.96
CA SER A 115 1.95 -27.69 11.89
C SER A 115 3.11 -26.72 11.76
N SER A 116 3.90 -26.91 10.70
CA SER A 116 5.05 -26.03 10.41
C SER A 116 4.59 -24.58 10.23
N ARG A 117 5.32 -23.65 10.84
CA ARG A 117 5.08 -22.21 10.65
C ARG A 117 5.71 -21.63 9.38
N GLY A 118 6.45 -22.45 8.63
CA GLY A 118 7.31 -22.01 7.54
C GLY A 118 8.53 -21.25 8.05
N TYR A 119 9.67 -21.47 7.41
CA TYR A 119 10.84 -20.61 7.59
C TYR A 119 11.54 -20.47 6.23
N VAL A 120 12.27 -19.38 6.03
CA VAL A 120 13.12 -19.19 4.86
C VAL A 120 14.51 -19.64 5.25
N ASP A 121 14.96 -20.75 4.68
CA ASP A 121 16.36 -21.17 4.78
C ASP A 121 17.22 -20.34 3.82
N VAL A 122 18.47 -20.11 4.19
CA VAL A 122 19.48 -19.50 3.31
C VAL A 122 20.29 -20.66 2.74
N ASP A 123 19.76 -21.27 1.68
CA ASP A 123 20.51 -22.21 0.83
C ASP A 123 21.51 -21.48 -0.08
#